data_AF-A0A8J2PVN3-F1
#
_entry.id   AF-A0A8J2PVN3-F1
#
_cell.length_a   1.000
_cell.length_b   1.000
_cell.length_c   1.000
_cell.angle_alpha   90.00
_cell.angle_beta   90.00
_cell.angle_gamma   90.00
#
_symmetry.space_group_name_H-M   'P 1'
#
loop_
_entity.id
_entity.type
_entity.pdbx_description
1 polymer ?
#
loop_
_entity_poly.entity_id
_entity_poly.type
_entity_poly.pdbx_seq_one_letter_code
_entity_poly.pdbx_strand_id
1 'polypeptide(L)'
;MEKLLQWKGRSWYGMSEILPYLYLGGLRDANDVEQLKEKQISYMVSIHELSGRTNSTLKDLNILRIHMADIPEANISEHFAETAEFIHHARLSKKSVLVHCIAGVSRSVCIVASYLIAACDMSYASALAYIVSKRPCANPNFGFRMQLAKYAGKGSLLGITMRNQFDIEAFDELKANDKKMLLLGYSAASLSGTPDESVVCKDTKSPSSTFIKKELIEYVECQNNPAGRSIFNDSNISFIDQ
;
A
#
# COMPACT_ATOMS: atom_id res chain seq x y z
N MET A 1 -10.25 31.71 2.37
CA MET A 1 -9.69 31.03 3.56
C MET A 1 -10.50 29.81 4.03
N GLU A 2 -11.57 29.39 3.34
CA GLU A 2 -12.32 28.16 3.70
C GLU A 2 -11.71 26.85 3.16
N LYS A 3 -10.95 26.87 2.06
CA LYS A 3 -10.30 25.66 1.53
C LYS A 3 -9.07 25.20 2.32
N LEU A 4 -8.50 26.06 3.18
CA LEU A 4 -7.39 25.72 4.08
C LEU A 4 -7.88 25.15 5.43
N LEU A 5 -9.18 25.25 5.73
CA LEU A 5 -9.79 24.66 6.92
C LEU A 5 -10.31 23.23 6.68
N GLN A 6 -10.52 22.82 5.42
CA GLN A 6 -10.81 21.42 5.10
C GLN A 6 -9.61 20.46 5.31
N TRP A 7 -8.40 20.99 5.48
CA TRP A 7 -7.19 20.19 5.74
C TRP A 7 -6.91 19.94 7.23
N LYS A 8 -7.53 20.70 8.14
CA LYS A 8 -7.29 20.62 9.59
C LYS A 8 -8.28 19.72 10.36
N GLY A 9 -9.05 18.88 9.66
CA GLY A 9 -10.19 18.16 10.25
C GLY A 9 -10.33 16.67 9.93
N ARG A 10 -9.33 16.00 9.35
CA ARG A 10 -9.35 14.53 9.26
C ARG A 10 -8.57 13.97 10.44
N SER A 11 -9.31 13.51 11.45
CA SER A 11 -8.88 12.45 12.36
C SER A 11 -7.89 11.53 11.64
N TRP A 12 -6.67 11.38 12.15
CA TRP A 12 -5.81 10.28 11.71
C TRP A 12 -6.50 8.99 12.15
N TYR A 13 -7.33 8.47 11.25
CA TYR A 13 -8.09 7.22 11.34
C TYR A 13 -7.18 6.09 11.81
N GLY A 14 -7.74 5.18 12.62
CA GLY A 14 -7.08 3.95 13.02
C GLY A 14 -6.68 3.06 11.82
N MET A 15 -6.29 1.82 12.10
CA MET A 15 -6.02 0.83 11.05
C MET A 15 -7.22 0.67 10.11
N SER A 16 -6.92 0.50 8.84
CA SER A 16 -7.91 0.33 7.77
C SER A 16 -8.08 -1.16 7.49
N GLU A 17 -9.31 -1.67 7.51
CA GLU A 17 -9.60 -3.02 7.03
C GLU A 17 -9.52 -3.03 5.49
N ILE A 18 -8.61 -3.83 4.94
CA ILE A 18 -8.38 -3.95 3.50
C ILE A 18 -9.20 -5.11 2.95
N LEU A 19 -9.14 -6.26 3.62
CA LEU A 19 -9.97 -7.44 3.37
C LEU A 19 -10.37 -8.02 4.73
N PRO A 20 -11.38 -8.92 4.79
CA PRO A 20 -11.66 -9.65 6.01
C PRO A 20 -10.38 -10.26 6.60
N TYR A 21 -10.16 -9.97 7.89
CA TYR A 21 -8.98 -10.38 8.67
C TYR A 21 -7.64 -9.75 8.24
N LEU A 22 -7.61 -8.77 7.35
CA LEU A 22 -6.41 -8.07 6.90
C LEU A 22 -6.52 -6.56 7.12
N TYR A 23 -5.71 -6.05 8.04
CA TYR A 23 -5.67 -4.64 8.41
C TYR A 23 -4.34 -3.99 8.02
N LEU A 24 -4.41 -2.71 7.70
CA LEU A 24 -3.28 -1.87 7.31
C LEU A 24 -3.22 -0.61 8.18
N GLY A 25 -2.07 -0.35 8.81
CA GLY A 25 -1.90 0.79 9.70
C GLY A 25 -0.49 1.34 9.79
N GLY A 26 -0.31 2.32 10.67
CA GLY A 26 0.99 2.86 11.11
C GLY A 26 1.37 2.40 12.52
N LEU A 27 2.50 2.91 13.01
CA LEU A 27 3.05 2.53 14.32
C LEU A 27 2.14 2.95 15.47
N ARG A 28 1.37 4.03 15.31
CA ARG A 28 0.35 4.42 16.28
C ARG A 28 -0.71 3.33 16.44
N ASP A 29 -1.21 2.78 15.34
CA ASP A 29 -2.24 1.72 15.35
C ASP A 29 -1.71 0.42 15.96
N ALA A 30 -0.43 0.11 15.70
CA ALA A 30 0.23 -1.05 16.27
C ALA A 30 0.51 -0.95 17.79
N ASN A 31 0.44 0.25 18.37
CA ASN A 31 0.60 0.49 19.81
C ASN A 31 -0.74 0.79 20.51
N ASP A 32 -1.85 0.83 19.77
CA ASP A 32 -3.19 1.07 20.30
C ASP A 32 -3.82 -0.26 20.77
N VAL A 33 -3.63 -0.58 22.05
CA VAL A 33 -4.07 -1.85 22.65
C VAL A 33 -5.59 -2.04 22.57
N GLU A 34 -6.37 -0.97 22.68
CA GLU A 34 -7.83 -1.04 22.63
C GLU A 34 -8.28 -1.42 21.22
N GLN A 35 -7.72 -0.75 20.22
CA GLN A 35 -8.00 -1.03 18.81
C GLN A 35 -7.54 -2.42 18.39
N LEU A 36 -6.37 -2.87 18.85
CA LEU A 36 -5.87 -4.23 18.62
C LEU A 36 -6.84 -5.29 19.19
N LYS A 37 -7.36 -5.08 20.40
CA LYS A 37 -8.36 -5.97 21.02
C LYS A 37 -9.69 -5.93 20.27
N GLU A 38 -10.18 -4.75 19.93
CA GLU A 38 -11.45 -4.56 19.21
C GLU A 38 -11.44 -5.29 17.87
N LYS A 39 -10.33 -5.18 17.12
CA LYS A 39 -10.16 -5.85 15.82
C LYS A 39 -9.64 -7.29 15.92
N GLN A 40 -9.45 -7.78 17.15
CA GLN A 40 -8.96 -9.13 17.46
C GLN A 40 -7.65 -9.46 16.73
N ILE A 41 -6.74 -8.48 16.67
CA ILE A 41 -5.42 -8.67 16.06
C ILE A 41 -4.66 -9.72 16.87
N SER A 42 -4.24 -10.79 16.20
CA SER A 42 -3.43 -11.89 16.77
C SER A 42 -2.14 -12.14 15.97
N TYR A 43 -2.04 -11.54 14.78
CA TYR A 43 -0.86 -11.55 13.92
C TYR A 43 -0.46 -10.12 13.56
N MET A 44 0.85 -9.87 13.42
CA MET A 44 1.37 -8.55 13.06
C MET A 44 2.58 -8.67 12.15
N VAL A 45 2.63 -7.86 11.09
CA VAL A 45 3.82 -7.65 10.26
C VAL A 45 4.32 -6.23 10.49
N SER A 46 5.49 -6.09 11.12
CA SER A 46 6.09 -4.80 11.48
C SER A 46 7.27 -4.49 10.56
N ILE A 47 7.12 -3.50 9.67
CA ILE A 47 8.17 -3.08 8.72
C ILE A 47 8.69 -1.69 9.07
N HIS A 48 9.76 -1.59 9.85
CA HIS A 48 10.45 -0.32 10.17
C HIS A 48 11.79 -0.54 10.86
N GLU A 49 12.67 0.47 10.89
CA GLU A 49 14.01 0.39 11.50
C GLU A 49 13.97 0.16 13.02
N LEU A 50 12.89 0.50 13.71
CA LEU A 50 12.76 0.25 15.15
C LEU A 50 12.33 -1.18 15.52
N SER A 51 12.04 -2.05 14.53
CA SER A 51 11.35 -3.33 14.75
C SER A 51 12.16 -4.33 15.59
N GLY A 52 13.48 -4.15 15.72
CA GLY A 52 14.36 -4.96 16.57
C GLY A 52 14.44 -4.57 18.06
N ARG A 53 13.67 -3.56 18.54
CA ARG A 53 13.87 -2.97 19.88
C ARG A 53 12.65 -2.97 20.82
N THR A 54 11.66 -3.85 20.63
CA THR A 54 10.46 -3.84 21.49
C THR A 54 10.32 -5.13 22.30
N ASN A 55 10.54 -5.02 23.61
CA ASN A 55 10.13 -5.99 24.61
C ASN A 55 8.73 -5.65 25.14
N SER A 56 7.91 -6.70 25.30
CA SER A 56 7.07 -7.00 26.49
C SER A 56 5.58 -6.61 26.65
N THR A 57 4.85 -6.01 25.71
CA THR A 57 3.38 -5.81 25.89
C THR A 57 2.45 -6.68 25.04
N LEU A 58 2.99 -7.43 24.07
CA LEU A 58 2.20 -8.19 23.08
C LEU A 58 2.57 -9.68 23.07
N LYS A 59 2.70 -10.30 24.26
CA LYS A 59 3.19 -11.68 24.42
C LYS A 59 2.39 -12.73 23.65
N ASP A 60 1.12 -12.46 23.37
CA ASP A 60 0.22 -13.39 22.67
C ASP A 60 0.10 -13.11 21.17
N LEU A 61 0.83 -12.12 20.63
CA LEU A 61 0.83 -11.83 19.20
C LEU A 61 1.93 -12.59 18.47
N ASN A 62 1.56 -13.16 17.33
CA ASN A 62 2.51 -13.67 16.35
C ASN A 62 3.04 -12.47 15.56
N ILE A 63 4.33 -12.13 15.68
CA ILE A 63 4.89 -10.92 15.06
C ILE A 63 6.04 -11.26 14.12
N LEU A 64 5.88 -10.97 12.84
CA LEU A 64 6.94 -10.96 11.83
C LEU A 64 7.56 -9.56 11.77
N ARG A 65 8.87 -9.45 12.02
CA ARG A 65 9.60 -8.17 12.08
C ARG A 65 10.57 -8.05 10.92
N ILE A 66 10.41 -6.97 10.15
CA ILE A 66 11.29 -6.62 9.03
C ILE A 66 11.95 -5.28 9.37
N HIS A 67 13.29 -5.27 9.41
CA HIS A 67 14.09 -4.08 9.67
C HIS A 67 14.42 -3.41 8.33
N MET A 68 13.67 -2.35 7.98
CA MET A 68 13.79 -1.70 6.68
C MET A 68 13.46 -0.21 6.72
N ALA A 69 14.35 0.60 6.12
CA ALA A 69 14.16 2.02 5.89
C ALA A 69 13.17 2.29 4.74
N ASP A 70 12.54 3.47 4.73
CA ASP A 70 11.58 3.87 3.69
C ASP A 70 12.23 4.63 2.54
N ILE A 71 13.28 4.04 1.96
CA ILE A 71 14.05 4.66 0.87
C ILE A 71 13.86 3.88 -0.43
N PRO A 72 13.89 4.53 -1.60
CA PRO A 72 13.70 3.87 -2.90
C PRO A 72 14.65 2.71 -3.18
N GLU A 73 15.86 2.76 -2.63
CA GLU A 73 16.93 1.80 -2.83
C GLU A 73 16.74 0.50 -2.02
N ALA A 74 15.92 0.53 -0.97
CA ALA A 74 15.70 -0.64 -0.13
C ALA A 74 14.95 -1.74 -0.91
N ASN A 75 15.42 -2.99 -0.80
CA ASN A 75 14.85 -4.11 -1.54
C ASN A 75 13.64 -4.73 -0.82
N ILE A 76 12.50 -4.06 -0.80
CA ILE A 76 11.28 -4.60 -0.15
C ILE A 76 10.76 -5.88 -0.80
N SER A 77 11.11 -6.13 -2.07
CA SER A 77 10.61 -7.29 -2.81
C SER A 77 11.10 -8.64 -2.28
N GLU A 78 12.23 -8.69 -1.56
CA GLU A 78 12.72 -9.93 -0.95
C GLU A 78 11.81 -10.45 0.16
N HIS A 79 11.00 -9.58 0.76
CA HIS A 79 10.08 -9.92 1.84
C HIS A 79 8.68 -10.31 1.34
N PHE A 80 8.39 -10.21 0.04
CA PHE A 80 7.04 -10.47 -0.47
C PHE A 80 6.57 -11.91 -0.23
N ALA A 81 7.47 -12.90 -0.36
CA ALA A 81 7.13 -14.30 -0.14
C ALA A 81 6.78 -14.58 1.33
N GLU A 82 7.71 -14.29 2.25
CA GLU A 82 7.53 -14.55 3.69
C GLU A 82 6.33 -13.80 4.28
N THR A 83 6.11 -12.55 3.86
CA THR A 83 4.98 -11.76 4.37
C THR A 83 3.66 -12.25 3.82
N ALA A 84 3.60 -12.65 2.55
CA ALA A 84 2.39 -13.19 1.97
C ALA A 84 2.00 -14.52 2.62
N GLU A 85 2.96 -15.43 2.83
CA GLU A 85 2.72 -16.70 3.53
C GLU A 85 2.22 -16.47 4.96
N PHE A 86 2.86 -15.57 5.71
CA PHE A 86 2.47 -15.22 7.08
C PHE A 86 1.05 -14.63 7.16
N ILE A 87 0.73 -13.68 6.27
CA ILE A 87 -0.60 -13.07 6.17
C ILE A 87 -1.64 -14.14 5.81
N HIS A 88 -1.34 -14.97 4.81
CA HIS A 88 -2.29 -15.97 4.32
C HIS A 88 -2.60 -17.03 5.38
N HIS A 89 -1.59 -17.52 6.10
CA HIS A 89 -1.76 -18.48 7.18
C HIS A 89 -2.71 -17.95 8.29
N ALA A 90 -2.53 -16.68 8.70
CA ALA A 90 -3.42 -16.05 9.68
C ALA A 90 -4.87 -15.99 9.18
N ARG A 91 -5.06 -15.58 7.91
CA ARG A 91 -6.39 -15.42 7.32
C ARG A 91 -7.11 -16.76 7.12
N LEU A 92 -6.41 -17.82 6.70
CA LEU A 92 -6.99 -19.17 6.64
C LEU A 92 -7.47 -19.66 8.01
N SER A 93 -6.75 -19.26 9.07
CA SER A 93 -7.13 -19.54 10.46
C SER A 93 -8.23 -18.60 11.00
N LYS A 94 -8.81 -17.73 10.15
CA LYS A 94 -9.79 -16.68 10.52
C LYS A 94 -9.29 -15.76 11.64
N LYS A 95 -8.00 -15.47 11.63
CA LYS A 95 -7.32 -14.60 12.60
C LYS A 95 -6.91 -13.29 11.95
N SER A 96 -7.18 -12.17 12.63
CA SER A 96 -6.85 -10.85 12.11
C SER A 96 -5.35 -10.57 12.16
N VAL A 97 -4.81 -10.10 11.03
CA VAL A 97 -3.43 -9.63 10.89
C VAL A 97 -3.38 -8.13 10.65
N LEU A 98 -2.49 -7.43 11.38
CA LEU A 98 -2.14 -6.03 11.12
C LEU A 98 -0.79 -5.95 10.39
N VAL A 99 -0.77 -5.37 9.20
CA VAL A 99 0.46 -4.99 8.50
C VAL A 99 0.71 -3.51 8.73
N HIS A 100 1.85 -3.16 9.33
CA HIS A 100 2.15 -1.76 9.64
C HIS A 100 3.61 -1.38 9.38
N CYS A 101 3.83 -0.09 9.13
CA CYS A 101 5.14 0.54 9.18
C CYS A 101 5.10 1.73 10.13
N ILE A 102 5.93 2.75 9.95
CA ILE A 102 5.88 3.96 10.79
C ILE A 102 4.59 4.75 10.52
N ALA A 103 4.41 5.22 9.28
CA ALA A 103 3.26 6.08 8.92
C ALA A 103 2.04 5.31 8.38
N GLY A 104 2.21 4.03 8.02
CA GLY A 104 1.18 3.28 7.30
C GLY A 104 0.91 3.81 5.89
N VAL A 105 1.95 4.35 5.24
CA VAL A 105 1.84 5.04 3.94
C VAL A 105 2.59 4.32 2.84
N SER A 106 3.79 3.77 3.12
CA SER A 106 4.68 3.26 2.07
C SER A 106 5.03 1.78 2.22
N ARG A 107 5.94 1.42 3.12
CA ARG A 107 6.37 0.02 3.35
C ARG A 107 5.21 -0.97 3.53
N SER A 108 4.31 -0.69 4.48
CA SER A 108 3.17 -1.58 4.75
C SER A 108 2.16 -1.64 3.61
N VAL A 109 1.91 -0.51 2.93
CA VAL A 109 1.09 -0.49 1.71
C VAL A 109 1.70 -1.38 0.64
N CYS A 110 3.03 -1.35 0.48
CA CYS A 110 3.73 -2.17 -0.50
C CYS A 110 3.56 -3.67 -0.21
N ILE A 111 3.73 -4.09 1.05
CA ILE A 111 3.51 -5.49 1.46
C ILE A 111 2.05 -5.92 1.24
N VAL A 112 1.07 -5.08 1.60
CA VAL A 112 -0.34 -5.41 1.36
C VAL A 112 -0.63 -5.50 -0.14
N ALA A 113 -0.06 -4.60 -0.96
CA ALA A 113 -0.24 -4.64 -2.40
C ALA A 113 0.35 -5.92 -3.01
N SER A 114 1.56 -6.33 -2.62
CA SER A 114 2.17 -7.56 -3.12
C SER A 114 1.34 -8.80 -2.73
N TYR A 115 0.77 -8.81 -1.53
CA TYR A 115 -0.16 -9.87 -1.10
C TYR A 115 -1.42 -9.93 -1.97
N LEU A 116 -2.07 -8.79 -2.25
CA LEU A 116 -3.27 -8.75 -3.11
C LEU A 116 -2.95 -9.21 -4.55
N ILE A 117 -1.78 -8.84 -5.08
CA ILE A 117 -1.31 -9.30 -6.38
C ILE A 117 -1.14 -10.84 -6.36
N ALA A 118 -0.58 -11.39 -5.28
CA ALA A 118 -0.28 -12.82 -5.20
C ALA A 118 -1.50 -13.70 -4.91
N ALA A 119 -2.30 -13.32 -3.92
CA ALA A 119 -3.40 -14.13 -3.42
C ALA A 119 -4.70 -13.90 -4.22
N CYS A 120 -4.90 -12.70 -4.77
CA CYS A 120 -6.16 -12.32 -5.41
C CYS A 120 -6.05 -12.14 -6.94
N ASP A 121 -4.90 -12.41 -7.55
CA ASP A 121 -4.59 -12.19 -8.97
C ASP A 121 -4.82 -10.73 -9.43
N MET A 122 -4.64 -9.76 -8.53
CA MET A 122 -4.81 -8.35 -8.89
C MET A 122 -3.64 -7.84 -9.73
N SER A 123 -3.94 -6.96 -10.69
CA SER A 123 -2.89 -6.16 -11.31
C SER A 123 -2.28 -5.19 -10.29
N TYR A 124 -1.04 -4.77 -10.51
CA TYR A 124 -0.39 -3.73 -9.69
C TYR A 124 -1.26 -2.47 -9.53
N ALA A 125 -1.83 -1.97 -10.63
CA ALA A 125 -2.65 -0.77 -10.63
C ALA A 125 -3.95 -0.98 -9.83
N SER A 126 -4.61 -2.12 -10.02
CA SER A 126 -5.84 -2.48 -9.30
C SER A 126 -5.60 -2.65 -7.80
N ALA A 127 -4.49 -3.27 -7.41
CA ALA A 127 -4.15 -3.48 -6.00
C ALA A 127 -3.92 -2.15 -5.28
N LEU A 128 -3.12 -1.24 -5.87
CA LEU A 128 -2.92 0.08 -5.26
C LEU A 128 -4.19 0.93 -5.25
N ALA A 129 -4.98 0.94 -6.34
CA ALA A 129 -6.23 1.68 -6.38
C ALA A 129 -7.21 1.20 -5.29
N TYR A 130 -7.29 -0.11 -5.09
CA TYR A 130 -8.11 -0.68 -4.02
C TYR A 130 -7.62 -0.30 -2.62
N ILE A 131 -6.31 -0.36 -2.36
CA ILE A 131 -5.77 0.07 -1.07
C ILE A 131 -6.03 1.57 -0.84
N VAL A 132 -5.86 2.42 -1.85
CA VAL A 132 -6.13 3.86 -1.75
C VAL A 132 -7.60 4.15 -1.44
N SER A 133 -8.54 3.38 -2.01
CA SER A 133 -9.97 3.56 -1.71
C SER A 133 -10.32 3.23 -0.26
N LYS A 134 -9.58 2.33 0.38
CA LYS A 134 -9.70 1.97 1.81
C LYS A 134 -8.86 2.85 2.74
N ARG A 135 -7.69 3.28 2.27
CA ARG A 135 -6.71 4.08 3.01
C ARG A 135 -6.17 5.19 2.11
N PRO A 136 -6.82 6.38 2.08
CA PRO A 136 -6.49 7.46 1.14
C PRO A 136 -5.06 8.02 1.24
N CYS A 137 -4.37 7.83 2.37
CA CYS A 137 -2.97 8.24 2.52
C CYS A 137 -1.97 7.25 1.93
N ALA A 138 -2.41 6.11 1.40
CA ALA A 138 -1.54 5.09 0.83
C ALA A 138 -0.75 5.63 -0.36
N ASN A 139 0.58 5.66 -0.22
CA ASN A 139 1.48 6.21 -1.22
C ASN A 139 2.88 5.59 -1.06
N PRO A 140 3.13 4.37 -1.60
CA PRO A 140 4.46 3.78 -1.60
C PRO A 140 5.47 4.69 -2.29
N ASN A 141 6.70 4.72 -1.78
CA ASN A 141 7.78 5.44 -2.43
C ASN A 141 8.02 4.88 -3.85
N PHE A 142 8.67 5.68 -4.69
CA PHE A 142 8.84 5.35 -6.11
C PHE A 142 9.58 4.03 -6.34
N GLY A 143 10.63 3.74 -5.57
CA GLY A 143 11.39 2.48 -5.69
C GLY A 143 10.54 1.26 -5.38
N PHE A 144 9.69 1.33 -4.35
CA PHE A 144 8.76 0.26 -4.00
C PHE A 144 7.66 0.06 -5.06
N ARG A 145 7.14 1.14 -5.65
CA ARG A 145 6.22 1.05 -6.78
C ARG A 145 6.85 0.32 -7.97
N MET A 146 8.11 0.60 -8.27
CA MET A 146 8.83 -0.09 -9.34
C MET A 146 9.05 -1.58 -9.04
N GLN A 147 9.40 -1.91 -7.80
CA GLN A 147 9.53 -3.30 -7.36
C GLN A 147 8.20 -4.06 -7.45
N LEU A 148 7.08 -3.44 -7.05
CA LEU A 148 5.73 -4.01 -7.21
C LEU A 148 5.34 -4.22 -8.67
N ALA A 149 5.59 -3.25 -9.55
CA ALA A 149 5.30 -3.38 -10.97
C ALA A 149 6.09 -4.53 -11.61
N LYS A 150 7.38 -4.64 -11.28
CA LYS A 150 8.25 -5.74 -11.70
C LYS A 150 7.76 -7.09 -11.16
N TYR A 151 7.30 -7.12 -9.92
CA TYR A 151 6.74 -8.31 -9.29
C TYR A 151 5.46 -8.78 -9.99
N ALA A 152 4.51 -7.86 -10.27
CA ALA A 152 3.27 -8.18 -10.97
C ALA A 152 3.49 -8.65 -12.42
N GLY A 153 4.46 -8.06 -13.12
CA GLY A 153 4.72 -8.37 -14.54
C GLY A 153 5.31 -9.76 -14.81
N LYS A 154 5.86 -10.44 -13.80
CA LYS A 154 6.44 -11.79 -13.95
C LYS A 154 5.39 -12.92 -13.95
N GLY A 155 4.11 -12.58 -13.73
CA GLY A 155 3.11 -13.55 -13.29
C GLY A 155 3.44 -13.98 -11.85
N SER A 156 2.47 -13.92 -10.94
CA SER A 156 2.75 -14.23 -9.54
C SER A 156 2.99 -15.74 -9.35
N LEU A 157 4.23 -16.19 -9.54
CA LEU A 157 4.67 -17.53 -9.14
C LEU A 157 4.38 -17.77 -7.67
N LEU A 158 4.44 -16.73 -6.84
CA LEU A 158 4.12 -16.82 -5.43
C LEU A 158 2.69 -17.28 -5.19
N GLY A 159 1.71 -16.83 -5.98
CA GLY A 159 0.33 -17.31 -5.86
C GLY A 159 0.19 -18.82 -6.10
N ILE A 160 0.94 -19.34 -7.08
CA ILE A 160 1.00 -20.79 -7.37
C ILE A 160 1.71 -21.53 -6.23
N THR A 161 2.86 -21.02 -5.78
CA THR A 161 3.63 -21.60 -4.67
C THR A 161 2.80 -21.67 -3.40
N MET A 162 2.15 -20.57 -3.02
CA MET A 162 1.30 -20.52 -1.83
C MET A 162 0.14 -21.52 -1.93
N ARG A 163 -0.53 -21.60 -3.08
CA ARG A 163 -1.61 -22.58 -3.29
C ARG A 163 -1.15 -24.02 -3.08
N ASN A 164 0.10 -24.34 -3.41
CA ASN A 164 0.66 -25.69 -3.23
C ASN A 164 1.20 -25.94 -1.81
N GLN A 165 1.46 -24.88 -1.02
CA GLN A 165 1.92 -24.98 0.37
C GLN A 165 0.76 -25.11 1.37
N PHE A 166 -0.40 -24.54 1.05
CA PHE A 166 -1.59 -24.58 1.91
C PHE A 166 -2.59 -25.64 1.46
N ASP A 167 -3.61 -25.87 2.28
CA ASP A 167 -4.78 -26.63 1.88
C ASP A 167 -5.43 -25.97 0.65
N ILE A 168 -5.53 -26.74 -0.44
CA ILE A 168 -5.91 -26.23 -1.76
C ILE A 168 -7.34 -25.70 -1.74
N GLU A 169 -8.27 -26.44 -1.11
CA GLU A 169 -9.68 -26.07 -1.07
C GLU A 169 -9.89 -24.80 -0.25
N ALA A 170 -9.29 -24.71 0.94
CA ALA A 170 -9.36 -23.53 1.78
C ALA A 170 -8.71 -22.30 1.13
N PHE A 171 -7.59 -22.50 0.42
CA PHE A 171 -6.92 -21.42 -0.34
C PHE A 171 -7.83 -20.88 -1.45
N ASP A 172 -8.38 -21.78 -2.27
CA ASP A 172 -9.25 -21.42 -3.39
C ASP A 172 -10.57 -20.78 -2.91
N GLU A 173 -11.14 -21.25 -1.79
CA GLU A 173 -12.33 -20.67 -1.17
C GLU A 173 -12.06 -19.24 -0.67
N LEU A 174 -10.97 -19.03 0.09
CA LEU A 174 -10.60 -17.69 0.57
C LEU A 174 -10.38 -16.73 -0.61
N LYS A 175 -9.68 -17.19 -1.65
CA LYS A 175 -9.46 -16.43 -2.88
C LYS A 175 -10.77 -16.08 -3.60
N ALA A 176 -11.72 -17.00 -3.69
CA ALA A 176 -13.02 -16.76 -4.29
C ALA A 176 -13.84 -15.71 -3.49
N ASN A 177 -13.82 -15.82 -2.16
CA ASN A 177 -14.46 -14.85 -1.26
C ASN A 177 -13.86 -13.44 -1.41
N ASP A 178 -12.54 -13.34 -1.47
CA ASP A 178 -11.84 -12.08 -1.70
C ASP A 178 -12.20 -11.48 -3.06
N LYS A 179 -12.20 -12.28 -4.14
CA LYS A 179 -12.61 -11.83 -5.48
C LYS A 179 -14.03 -11.27 -5.49
N LYS A 180 -14.97 -11.94 -4.80
CA LYS A 180 -16.36 -11.46 -4.67
C LYS A 180 -16.41 -10.09 -3.95
N MET A 181 -15.70 -9.94 -2.84
CA MET A 181 -15.63 -8.68 -2.10
C MET A 181 -15.00 -7.54 -2.92
N LEU A 182 -13.91 -7.83 -3.62
CA LEU A 182 -13.24 -6.88 -4.49
C LEU A 182 -14.19 -6.39 -5.59
N LEU A 183 -14.89 -7.29 -6.28
CA LEU A 183 -15.85 -6.94 -7.33
C LEU A 183 -17.01 -6.07 -6.82
N LEU A 184 -17.55 -6.38 -5.63
CA LEU A 184 -18.60 -5.56 -4.99
C LEU A 184 -18.08 -4.15 -4.66
N GLY A 185 -16.84 -4.04 -4.19
CA GLY A 185 -16.19 -2.76 -3.92
C GLY A 185 -15.96 -1.92 -5.18
N TYR A 186 -15.64 -2.54 -6.31
CA TYR A 186 -15.52 -1.87 -7.62
C TYR A 186 -16.87 -1.35 -8.12
N SER A 187 -17.95 -2.13 -7.99
CA SER A 187 -19.29 -1.74 -8.44
C SER A 187 -19.86 -0.55 -7.67
N ALA A 188 -19.66 -0.52 -6.35
CA ALA A 188 -20.08 0.61 -5.51
C ALA A 188 -19.36 1.92 -5.84
N ALA A 189 -18.08 1.86 -6.25
CA ALA A 189 -17.31 3.04 -6.67
C ALA A 189 -17.72 3.56 -8.06
N SER A 190 -18.28 2.70 -8.93
CA SER A 190 -18.79 3.10 -10.26
C SER A 190 -20.22 3.66 -10.25
N LEU A 191 -21.00 3.45 -9.18
CA LEU A 191 -22.39 3.91 -9.06
C LEU A 191 -22.54 5.28 -8.36
N SER A 192 -21.46 5.90 -7.91
CA SER A 192 -21.46 7.26 -7.37
C SER A 192 -21.05 8.29 -8.43
N GLY A 193 -21.89 8.47 -9.46
CA GLY A 193 -21.70 9.52 -10.45
C GLY A 193 -22.59 9.39 -11.67
N THR A 194 -23.87 9.77 -11.57
CA THR A 194 -24.61 10.26 -12.76
C THR A 194 -24.25 11.73 -12.96
N PRO A 195 -23.77 12.17 -14.14
CA PRO A 195 -23.64 13.59 -14.42
C PRO A 195 -25.04 14.18 -14.57
N ASP A 196 -25.40 15.10 -13.69
CA ASP A 196 -26.46 16.06 -13.95
C ASP A 196 -25.94 17.05 -15.02
N GLU A 197 -26.58 17.05 -16.18
CA GLU A 197 -26.17 17.81 -17.38
C GLU A 197 -26.43 19.33 -17.27
N SER A 198 -26.67 19.87 -16.07
CA SER A 198 -27.13 21.25 -15.89
C SER A 198 -26.18 22.23 -15.18
N VAL A 199 -24.92 21.88 -14.91
CA VAL A 199 -23.93 22.85 -14.38
C VAL A 199 -22.68 22.93 -15.26
N VAL A 200 -22.80 23.75 -16.30
CA VAL A 200 -21.66 24.33 -17.01
C VAL A 200 -20.94 25.28 -16.06
N CYS A 201 -19.84 24.83 -15.46
CA CYS A 201 -18.79 25.70 -14.95
C CYS A 201 -17.55 25.52 -15.83
N LYS A 202 -17.29 26.59 -16.60
CA LYS A 202 -16.13 26.76 -17.47
C LYS A 202 -14.83 26.71 -16.67
N ASP A 203 -13.78 26.27 -17.35
CA ASP A 203 -12.36 26.35 -16.99
C ASP A 203 -11.81 25.33 -16.00
N THR A 204 -11.37 24.18 -16.53
CA THR A 204 -9.98 23.69 -16.33
C THR A 204 -9.55 22.92 -17.57
N LYS A 205 -8.48 23.37 -18.23
CA LYS A 205 -7.82 22.61 -19.30
C LYS A 205 -7.22 21.35 -18.69
N SER A 206 -7.69 20.18 -19.12
CA SER A 206 -6.95 18.92 -18.98
C SER A 206 -5.53 19.11 -19.55
N PRO A 207 -4.47 18.55 -18.94
CA PRO A 207 -3.15 18.62 -19.56
C PRO A 207 -3.23 17.85 -20.88
N SER A 208 -3.03 18.55 -22.00
CA SER A 208 -3.03 17.91 -23.31
C SER A 208 -1.99 16.78 -23.33
N SER A 209 -2.25 15.72 -24.10
CA SER A 209 -1.32 14.61 -24.37
C SER A 209 0.08 15.04 -24.82
N THR A 210 0.25 16.31 -25.18
CA THR A 210 1.53 16.95 -25.50
C THR A 210 2.40 17.19 -24.25
N PHE A 211 1.83 17.45 -23.07
CA PHE A 211 2.58 17.66 -21.82
C PHE A 211 3.25 16.38 -21.31
N ILE A 212 2.53 15.26 -21.30
CA ILE A 212 3.08 13.94 -20.90
C ILE A 212 4.16 13.49 -21.89
N LYS A 213 3.99 13.78 -23.19
CA LYS A 213 5.04 13.52 -24.18
C LYS A 213 6.28 14.39 -23.94
N LYS A 214 6.12 15.62 -23.46
CA LYS A 214 7.23 16.54 -23.20
C LYS A 214 8.11 16.09 -22.03
N GLU A 215 7.52 15.62 -20.94
CA GLU A 215 8.27 15.04 -19.80
C GLU A 215 9.01 13.75 -20.17
N LEU A 216 8.40 12.90 -21.02
CA LEU A 216 9.05 11.69 -21.55
C LEU A 216 10.19 12.01 -22.53
N ILE A 217 10.07 13.09 -23.32
CA ILE A 217 11.12 13.53 -24.26
C ILE A 217 12.28 14.19 -23.49
N GLU A 218 12.01 15.05 -22.51
CA GLU A 218 13.04 15.65 -21.65
C GLU A 218 13.83 14.58 -20.87
N TYR A 219 13.19 13.47 -20.48
CA TYR A 219 13.85 12.32 -19.86
C TYR A 219 14.79 11.57 -20.83
N VAL A 220 14.39 11.38 -22.09
CA VAL A 220 15.23 10.70 -23.11
C VAL A 220 16.41 11.58 -23.54
N GLU A 221 16.25 12.91 -23.57
CA GLU A 221 17.33 13.84 -23.86
C GLU A 221 18.36 13.90 -22.71
N CYS A 222 17.92 13.80 -21.45
CA CYS A 222 18.81 13.76 -20.28
C CYS A 222 19.69 12.50 -20.23
N GLN A 223 19.24 11.37 -20.78
CA GLN A 223 20.02 10.13 -20.84
C GLN A 223 21.10 10.14 -21.95
N ASN A 224 21.05 11.07 -22.90
CA ASN A 224 21.95 11.09 -24.08
C ASN A 224 23.03 12.18 -24.04
N ASN A 225 23.10 13.00 -22.98
CA ASN A 225 24.12 14.04 -22.86
C ASN A 225 25.00 13.86 -21.61
N PRO A 226 26.25 13.37 -21.74
CA PRO A 226 27.15 13.16 -20.61
C PRO A 226 27.66 14.46 -19.94
N ALA A 227 27.35 15.65 -20.48
CA ALA A 227 27.87 16.93 -19.99
C ALA A 227 26.94 17.70 -19.04
N GLY A 228 25.78 17.15 -18.65
CA GLY A 228 24.75 17.86 -17.86
C GLY A 228 24.79 17.68 -16.33
N ARG A 229 25.86 17.15 -15.74
CA ARG A 229 25.98 17.01 -14.26
C ARG A 229 26.24 18.36 -13.59
N SER A 230 25.23 19.22 -13.46
CA SER A 230 25.31 20.45 -12.64
C SER A 230 23.96 21.14 -12.46
N ILE A 231 22.91 20.47 -11.95
CA ILE A 231 21.69 21.16 -11.51
C ILE A 231 21.05 20.48 -10.29
N PHE A 232 21.82 20.26 -9.22
CA PHE A 232 21.27 20.05 -7.86
C PHE A 232 22.30 20.55 -6.85
N ASN A 233 22.56 21.85 -6.88
CA ASN A 233 23.23 22.57 -5.80
C ASN A 233 22.52 23.92 -5.71
N ASP A 234 21.34 23.92 -5.09
CA ASP A 234 20.65 25.15 -4.74
C ASP A 234 20.68 25.28 -3.22
N SER A 235 21.51 26.19 -2.74
CA SER A 235 21.84 26.42 -1.32
C SER A 235 20.74 27.19 -0.57
N ASN A 236 19.48 27.10 -1.01
CA ASN A 236 18.36 27.89 -0.48
C ASN A 236 17.16 27.05 0.02
N ILE A 237 17.30 25.73 0.19
CA ILE A 237 16.25 24.92 0.83
C ILE A 237 16.60 24.74 2.31
N SER A 238 16.16 25.69 3.14
CA SER A 238 16.16 25.55 4.60
C SER A 238 14.98 24.69 5.04
N PHE A 239 15.25 23.52 5.61
CA PHE A 239 14.29 22.74 6.38
C PHE A 239 13.93 23.52 7.66
N ILE A 240 12.64 23.79 7.86
CA ILE A 240 12.12 24.28 9.14
C ILE A 240 11.66 23.06 9.94
N ASP A 241 12.37 22.79 11.02
CA ASP A 241 11.97 21.90 12.11
C ASP A 241 10.74 22.46 12.84
N GLN A 242 9.72 21.61 13.03
CA GLN A 242 8.89 21.50 14.25
C GLN A 242 7.95 20.29 14.16
#